data_AF-A0A7Y2F6A2-F1
#
_entry.id   AF-A0A7Y2F6A2-F1
#
_cell.length_a   1.000
_cell.length_b   1.000
_cell.length_c   1.000
_cell.angle_alpha   90.00
_cell.angle_beta   90.00
_cell.angle_gamma   90.00
#
_symmetry.space_group_name_H-M   'P 1'
#
loop_
_entity.id
_entity.type
_entity.pdbx_description
1 polymer ?
#
loop_
_entity_poly.entity_id
_entity_poly.type
_entity_poly.pdbx_seq_one_letter_code
_entity_poly.pdbx_strand_id
1 'polypeptide(L)' 'RSAPLIAQRIEEVSSDDESFVRCAFLNLLGIDPNDAEMKASMQALSAWQSRSSGTEITPRARFIWVLMNHNDFVTLR' A
#
# COMPACT_ATOMS: atom_id res chain seq x y z
N ARG A 1 -2.71 14.66 -0.67
CA ARG A 1 -3.73 14.25 -1.69
C ARG A 1 -3.21 13.22 -2.70
N SER A 2 -1.91 12.92 -2.77
CA SER A 2 -1.35 12.02 -3.79
C SER A 2 -1.63 10.53 -3.57
N ALA A 3 -1.67 10.05 -2.31
CA ALA A 3 -1.83 8.63 -2.02
C ALA A 3 -3.14 7.99 -2.56
N PRO A 4 -4.32 8.63 -2.48
CA PRO A 4 -5.54 8.12 -3.11
C PRO A 4 -5.44 8.01 -4.64
N LEU A 5 -4.81 8.98 -5.30
CA LEU A 5 -4.66 8.97 -6.77
C LEU A 5 -3.70 7.88 -7.24
N ILE A 6 -2.64 7.64 -6.48
CA ILE A 6 -1.68 6.55 -6.75
C ILE A 6 -2.37 5.20 -6.53
N ALA A 7 -3.13 5.04 -5.43
CA ALA A 7 -3.90 3.83 -5.18
C ALA A 7 -4.84 3.54 -6.36
N GLN A 8 -5.63 4.52 -6.79
CA GLN A 8 -6.55 4.36 -7.92
C GLN A 8 -5.85 3.89 -9.21
N ARG A 9 -4.68 4.47 -9.54
CA ARG A 9 -3.90 4.05 -10.72
C ARG A 9 -3.39 2.60 -10.63
N ILE A 10 -2.99 2.17 -9.43
CA ILE A 10 -2.53 0.80 -9.23
C ILE A 10 -3.73 -0.16 -9.30
N GLU A 11 -4.89 0.24 -8.81
CA GLU A 11 -6.13 -0.56 -8.88
C GLU A 11 -6.57 -0.84 -10.31
N GLU A 12 -6.32 0.06 -11.25
CA GLU A 12 -6.61 -0.17 -12.68
C GLU A 12 -5.78 -1.32 -13.29
N VAL A 13 -4.63 -1.64 -12.70
CA VAL A 13 -3.71 -2.69 -13.17
C VAL A 13 -3.60 -3.89 -12.21
N SER A 14 -4.28 -3.85 -11.06
CA SER A 14 -4.24 -4.90 -10.05
C SER A 14 -5.62 -5.49 -9.79
N SER A 15 -5.75 -6.81 -9.97
CA SER A 15 -7.01 -7.54 -9.82
C SER A 15 -7.39 -7.82 -8.36
N ASP A 16 -6.39 -7.93 -7.50
CA ASP A 16 -6.50 -8.42 -6.12
C ASP A 16 -5.50 -7.69 -5.20
N ASP A 17 -5.62 -7.89 -3.90
CA ASP A 17 -4.79 -7.20 -2.89
C ASP A 17 -3.30 -7.59 -2.98
N GLU A 18 -2.96 -8.81 -3.38
CA GLU A 18 -1.57 -9.26 -3.52
C GLU A 18 -0.91 -8.59 -4.73
N SER A 19 -1.60 -8.61 -5.87
CA SER A 19 -1.21 -7.87 -7.07
C SER A 19 -1.07 -6.37 -6.79
N PHE A 20 -1.96 -5.80 -5.97
CA PHE A 20 -1.92 -4.40 -5.57
C PHE A 20 -0.68 -4.09 -4.72
N VAL A 21 -0.40 -4.88 -3.68
CA VAL A 21 0.78 -4.71 -2.82
C VAL A 21 2.05 -4.81 -3.66
N ARG A 22 2.16 -5.82 -4.52
CA ARG A 22 3.32 -5.98 -5.40
C ARG A 22 3.51 -4.78 -6.32
N CYS A 23 2.45 -4.34 -6.99
CA CYS A 23 2.52 -3.16 -7.86
C CYS A 23 2.88 -1.89 -7.09
N ALA A 24 2.39 -1.71 -5.86
CA ALA A 24 2.74 -0.57 -5.02
C ALA A 24 4.23 -0.55 -4.66
N PHE A 25 4.80 -1.69 -4.28
CA PHE A 25 6.24 -1.82 -4.02
C PHE A 25 7.08 -1.52 -5.27
N LEU A 26 6.71 -2.10 -6.41
CA LEU A 26 7.42 -1.87 -7.67
C LEU A 26 7.35 -0.42 -8.14
N ASN A 27 6.17 0.23 -8.05
CA ASN A 27 5.98 1.59 -8.53
C ASN A 27 6.52 2.67 -7.58
N LEU A 28 6.49 2.43 -6.26
CA LEU A 28 6.93 3.42 -5.27
C LEU A 28 8.39 3.24 -4.87
N LEU A 29 8.85 2.00 -4.72
CA LEU A 29 10.17 1.68 -4.17
C LEU A 29 11.12 1.13 -5.23
N GLY A 30 10.61 0.71 -6.39
CA GLY A 30 11.44 0.10 -7.45
C GLY A 30 11.95 -1.29 -7.10
N ILE A 31 11.41 -1.94 -6.07
CA ILE A 31 11.81 -3.28 -5.60
C ILE A 31 10.60 -4.20 -5.51
N ASP A 32 10.83 -5.49 -5.65
CA ASP A 32 9.81 -6.52 -5.39
C ASP A 32 9.75 -6.77 -3.87
N PRO A 33 8.55 -6.82 -3.26
CA PRO A 33 8.43 -7.12 -1.84
C PRO A 33 8.88 -8.55 -1.56
N ASN A 34 9.59 -8.77 -0.46
CA ASN A 34 9.87 -10.13 0.00
C ASN A 34 8.63 -10.76 0.68
N ASP A 35 8.68 -12.07 0.95
CA ASP A 35 7.56 -12.81 1.56
C ASP A 35 7.08 -12.22 2.90
N ALA A 36 8.01 -11.70 3.72
CA ALA A 36 7.67 -11.11 5.01
C ALA A 36 6.95 -9.75 4.83
N GLU A 37 7.42 -8.93 3.89
CA GLU A 37 6.81 -7.64 3.53
C GLU A 37 5.44 -7.82 2.89
N MET A 38 5.30 -8.81 1.99
CA MET A 38 4.02 -9.16 1.37
C MET A 38 3.02 -9.58 2.44
N LYS A 39 3.41 -10.52 3.31
CA LYS A 39 2.55 -11.00 4.40
C LYS A 39 2.15 -9.88 5.36
N ALA A 40 3.09 -9.03 5.78
CA ALA A 40 2.81 -7.91 6.67
C ALA A 40 1.86 -6.88 6.02
N SER A 41 2.06 -6.61 4.72
CA SER A 41 1.21 -5.71 3.93
C SER A 41 -0.22 -6.22 3.81
N MET A 42 -0.39 -7.52 3.50
CA MET A 42 -1.69 -8.17 3.42
C MET A 42 -2.42 -8.18 4.77
N GLN A 43 -1.69 -8.44 5.86
CA GLN A 43 -2.24 -8.37 7.21
C GLN A 43 -2.72 -6.95 7.56
N ALA A 44 -1.92 -5.92 7.21
CA ALA A 44 -2.28 -4.53 7.44
C ALA A 44 -3.53 -4.13 6.64
N LEU A 45 -3.60 -4.49 5.35
CA LEU A 45 -4.78 -4.24 4.51
C LEU A 45 -6.03 -4.89 5.08
N SER A 46 -5.97 -6.17 5.45
CA SER A 46 -7.10 -6.90 6.05
C SER A 46 -7.54 -6.28 7.39
N ALA A 47 -6.58 -5.90 8.23
CA ALA A 47 -6.87 -5.24 9.51
C ALA A 47 -7.52 -3.86 9.33
N TRP A 48 -7.22 -3.13 8.25
CA TRP A 48 -7.86 -1.85 7.96
C TRP A 48 -9.22 -2.00 7.27
N GLN A 49 -9.40 -3.00 6.41
CA GLN A 49 -10.70 -3.33 5.81
C GLN A 49 -11.73 -3.70 6.89
N SER A 50 -11.34 -4.48 7.90
CA SER A 50 -12.24 -4.83 9.01
C SER A 50 -12.60 -3.64 9.92
N ARG A 51 -11.86 -2.54 9.83
CA ARG A 51 -12.00 -1.35 10.70
C ARG A 51 -12.57 -0.13 9.97
N SER A 52 -12.93 -0.26 8.69
CA SER A 52 -13.29 0.87 7.82
C SER A 52 -14.73 1.39 7.98
N SER A 53 -15.36 1.21 9.15
CA SER A 53 -16.67 1.80 9.43
C SER A 53 -16.52 3.33 9.63
N GLY A 54 -16.51 4.09 8.52
CA GLY A 54 -16.63 5.55 8.54
C GLY A 54 -15.35 6.37 8.29
N THR A 55 -14.24 5.78 7.84
CA THR A 55 -13.05 6.58 7.46
C THR A 55 -13.08 6.99 5.99
N GLU A 56 -12.88 8.27 5.69
CA GLU A 56 -12.81 8.83 4.32
C GLU A 56 -11.69 8.25 3.44
N ILE A 57 -10.67 7.63 4.05
CA ILE A 57 -9.50 7.09 3.33
C ILE A 57 -9.64 5.59 3.18
N THR A 58 -9.57 5.09 1.94
CA THR A 58 -9.61 3.66 1.67
C THR A 58 -8.39 2.94 2.27
N PRO A 59 -8.51 1.65 2.67
CA PRO A 59 -7.38 0.86 3.15
C PRO A 59 -6.17 0.88 2.21
N ARG A 60 -6.41 0.83 0.89
CA ARG A 60 -5.39 0.89 -0.15
C ARG A 60 -4.74 2.28 -0.26
N ALA A 61 -5.50 3.37 -0.15
CA ALA A 61 -4.93 4.71 -0.06
C ALA A 61 -4.10 4.92 1.21
N ARG A 62 -4.54 4.36 2.35
CA ARG A 62 -3.77 4.35 3.59
C ARG A 62 -2.47 3.56 3.43
N PHE A 63 -2.50 2.42 2.75
CA PHE A 63 -1.31 1.63 2.46
C PHE A 63 -0.26 2.41 1.67
N ILE A 64 -0.66 3.07 0.58
CA ILE A 64 0.23 3.93 -0.20
C ILE A 64 0.82 5.06 0.66
N TRP A 65 0.00 5.69 1.49
CA TRP A 65 0.48 6.72 2.42
C TRP A 65 1.54 6.16 3.39
N VAL A 66 1.30 4.96 3.97
CA VAL A 66 2.29 4.30 4.84
C VAL A 66 3.57 4.02 4.06
N LEU A 67 3.50 3.40 2.88
CA LEU A 67 4.68 3.08 2.05
C LEU A 67 5.53 4.31 1.75
N MET A 68 4.90 5.42 1.38
CA MET A 68 5.59 6.69 1.10
C MET A 68 6.27 7.25 2.36
N ASN A 69 5.57 7.27 3.51
CA ASN A 69 6.09 7.88 4.73
C ASN A 69 7.09 6.99 5.48
N HIS A 70 6.93 5.67 5.41
CA HIS A 70 7.86 4.73 6.05
C HIS A 70 9.18 4.62 5.29
N ASN A 71 9.17 4.78 3.96
CA ASN A 71 10.42 4.79 3.17
C ASN A 71 11.18 6.13 3.23
N ASP A 72 10.49 7.24 3.44
CA ASP A 72 11.17 8.53 3.64
C ASP A 72 12.06 8.53 4.89
N PHE A 73 11.69 7.75 5.91
CA PHE A 73 12.50 7.55 7.13
C PHE A 73 13.68 6.59 6.97
N VAL A 74 13.71 5.74 5.94
CA VAL A 74 14.85 4.84 5.68
C VAL A 74 16.00 5.59 4.99
N THR A 75 15.71 6.72 4.34
CA THR A 75 16.65 7.46 3.49
C THR A 75 17.45 8.54 4.24
N LEU A 76 17.28 8.67 5.56
CA LEU A 76 18.04 9.60 6.42
C LEU A 76 19.02 8.92 7.38
N ARG A 77 19.51 7.72 7.05
CA ARG A 77 20.54 7.01 7.83
C ARG A 77 21.93 7.35 7.35
#